data_AF-A0ABD5VM86-F1
#
_entry.id   AF-A0ABD5VM86-F1
#
_cell.length_a   1.000
_cell.length_b   1.000
_cell.length_c   1.000
_cell.angle_alpha   90.00
_cell.angle_beta   90.00
_cell.angle_gamma   90.00
#
_symmetry.space_group_name_H-M   'P 1'
#
loop_
_entity.id
_entity.type
_entity.pdbx_description
1 polymer ?
#
loop_
_entity_poly.entity_id
_entity_poly.type
_entity_poly.pdbx_seq_one_letter_code
_entity_poly.pdbx_strand_id
1 'polypeptide(L)'
;MVTDAGVYDEDWLDLEWSPWVSLEPEDEALGIFSTDPGLYRVRHPAYDGLIYIGETGRSLRGRLRALIRGVFDDQMPYSDPHTASPSLWAIADRHGRGFEVSGTTTEHAADKHQRKAIEEALIARHRRDTNTNLIGNFGRMPPGYTKSRSRSTGDRGTKSPDADRDYTTGVDPLPWTNATDVLAPDWMGLDWSNPRPLSDVTDTVPPAPGLYRIWNPNTAPPLEYIGQSVTLKNRLTTHRRNRDPTLHFSYTPRPENNEKFQLSQTESELIGAHWLATTHPPTDQF
;
A
#
# COMPACT_ATOMS: atom_id res chain seq x y z
N MET A 1 -16.33 -9.88 -17.89
CA MET A 1 -16.72 -10.98 -16.98
C MET A 1 -16.23 -10.57 -15.62
N VAL A 2 -17.15 -10.30 -14.70
CA VAL A 2 -16.87 -9.68 -13.39
C VAL A 2 -16.18 -10.72 -12.52
N THR A 3 -14.93 -10.45 -12.13
CA THR A 3 -14.16 -11.26 -11.20
C THR A 3 -14.79 -11.15 -9.81
N ASP A 4 -15.23 -12.29 -9.30
CA ASP A 4 -15.81 -12.57 -7.98
C ASP A 4 -14.78 -12.38 -6.83
N ALA A 5 -14.02 -11.28 -6.88
CA ALA A 5 -12.90 -10.96 -6.00
C ALA A 5 -13.34 -10.53 -4.59
N GLY A 6 -14.65 -10.45 -4.34
CA GLY A 6 -15.25 -9.94 -3.10
C GLY A 6 -14.86 -8.51 -2.71
N VAL A 7 -14.09 -7.79 -3.54
CA VAL A 7 -13.60 -6.43 -3.25
C VAL A 7 -14.72 -5.40 -3.09
N TYR A 8 -15.95 -5.74 -3.48
CA TYR A 8 -17.15 -4.93 -3.32
C TYR A 8 -18.05 -5.40 -2.17
N ASP A 9 -17.76 -6.55 -1.59
CA ASP A 9 -18.59 -7.19 -0.56
C ASP A 9 -18.55 -6.37 0.73
N GLU A 10 -19.65 -6.42 1.47
CA GLU A 10 -19.82 -5.69 2.74
C GLU A 10 -19.01 -6.31 3.88
N ASP A 11 -18.49 -7.52 3.70
CA ASP A 11 -17.70 -8.29 4.67
C ASP A 11 -16.27 -8.60 4.16
N TRP A 12 -15.76 -7.85 3.19
CA TRP A 12 -14.44 -8.11 2.60
C TRP A 12 -13.30 -8.08 3.64
N LEU A 13 -12.55 -9.19 3.72
CA LEU A 13 -11.55 -9.50 4.76
C LEU A 13 -12.12 -9.53 6.19
N ASP A 14 -13.36 -10.01 6.34
CA ASP A 14 -14.06 -10.09 7.63
C ASP A 14 -14.21 -8.71 8.31
N LEU A 15 -14.22 -7.64 7.51
CA LEU A 15 -14.44 -6.26 7.96
C LEU A 15 -15.83 -5.81 7.53
N GLU A 16 -16.59 -5.22 8.45
CA GLU A 16 -17.90 -4.64 8.13
C GLU A 16 -17.73 -3.30 7.41
N TRP A 17 -17.93 -3.30 6.09
CA TRP A 17 -17.86 -2.12 5.24
C TRP A 17 -19.22 -1.44 5.14
N SER A 18 -19.22 -0.11 5.15
CA SER A 18 -20.41 0.65 4.81
C SER A 18 -20.87 0.34 3.38
N PRO A 19 -22.17 0.57 3.08
CA PRO A 19 -22.61 0.69 1.70
C PRO A 19 -21.75 1.69 0.93
N TRP A 20 -21.67 1.50 -0.38
CA TRP A 20 -21.06 2.45 -1.28
C TRP A 20 -21.89 3.72 -1.35
N VAL A 21 -21.25 4.87 -1.12
CA VAL A 21 -21.89 6.19 -1.26
C VAL A 21 -21.08 7.08 -2.18
N SER A 22 -21.76 8.01 -2.81
CA SER A 22 -21.13 8.99 -3.70
C SER A 22 -20.12 9.84 -2.93
N LEU A 23 -18.96 10.05 -3.54
CA LEU A 23 -17.90 10.91 -3.03
C LEU A 23 -17.96 12.28 -3.73
N GLU A 24 -19.14 12.90 -3.77
CA GLU A 24 -19.38 14.18 -4.46
C GLU A 24 -19.49 15.35 -3.46
N PRO A 25 -19.04 16.58 -3.82
CA PRO A 25 -19.04 17.71 -2.90
C PRO A 25 -20.42 18.11 -2.35
N GLU A 26 -21.47 17.94 -3.15
CA GLU A 26 -22.83 18.32 -2.79
C GLU A 26 -23.60 17.23 -2.02
N ASP A 27 -22.99 16.05 -1.82
CA ASP A 27 -23.68 14.91 -1.19
C ASP A 27 -23.52 14.92 0.34
N GLU A 28 -24.65 14.87 1.05
CA GLU A 28 -24.70 14.75 2.50
C GLU A 28 -24.47 13.30 2.99
N ALA A 29 -24.43 12.32 2.09
CA ALA A 29 -24.28 10.89 2.38
C ALA A 29 -23.04 10.55 3.22
N LEU A 30 -22.02 11.40 3.24
CA LEU A 30 -20.84 11.22 4.10
C LEU A 30 -21.15 11.25 5.60
N GLY A 31 -22.36 11.69 5.98
CA GLY A 31 -22.86 11.61 7.35
C GLY A 31 -22.82 10.18 7.93
N ILE A 32 -22.89 9.14 7.07
CA ILE A 32 -22.85 7.74 7.53
C ILE A 32 -21.50 7.35 8.13
N PHE A 33 -20.40 7.98 7.70
CA PHE A 33 -19.06 7.57 8.12
C PHE A 33 -18.79 8.01 9.56
N SER A 34 -18.12 7.16 10.34
CA SER A 34 -17.74 7.50 11.71
C SER A 34 -16.73 8.66 11.79
N THR A 35 -16.67 9.30 12.95
CA THR A 35 -15.62 10.25 13.32
C THR A 35 -14.40 9.60 13.97
N ASP A 36 -14.38 8.27 14.06
CA ASP A 36 -13.28 7.47 14.60
C ASP A 36 -12.22 7.14 13.53
N PRO A 37 -11.04 6.65 13.94
CA PRO A 37 -10.06 6.02 13.06
C PRO A 37 -10.67 4.90 12.22
N GLY A 38 -10.20 4.75 10.98
CA GLY A 38 -10.78 3.78 10.07
C GLY A 38 -10.03 3.63 8.75
N LEU A 39 -10.58 2.77 7.90
CA LEU A 39 -10.12 2.50 6.55
C LEU A 39 -11.22 2.84 5.55
N TYR A 40 -10.83 3.12 4.31
CA TYR A 40 -11.76 3.37 3.21
C TYR A 40 -11.20 2.86 1.90
N ARG A 41 -12.13 2.49 1.01
CA ARG A 41 -11.87 2.07 -0.36
C ARG A 41 -12.66 2.97 -1.30
N VAL A 42 -12.05 3.30 -2.44
CA VAL A 42 -12.62 4.19 -3.45
C VAL A 42 -12.66 3.46 -4.78
N ARG A 43 -13.75 3.66 -5.53
CA ARG A 43 -13.91 3.19 -6.92
C ARG A 43 -14.41 4.32 -7.82
N HIS A 44 -14.28 4.12 -9.13
CA HIS A 44 -14.78 5.03 -10.14
C HIS A 44 -15.19 4.22 -11.39
N PRO A 45 -16.34 4.49 -12.04
CA PRO A 45 -16.87 3.67 -13.14
C PRO A 45 -15.98 3.59 -14.39
N ALA A 46 -15.00 4.49 -14.51
CA ALA A 46 -14.00 4.45 -15.60
C ALA A 46 -12.94 3.34 -15.42
N TYR A 47 -12.89 2.68 -14.26
CA TYR A 47 -11.94 1.62 -13.95
C TYR A 47 -12.67 0.40 -13.38
N ASP A 48 -12.23 -0.78 -13.79
CA ASP A 48 -12.63 -2.03 -13.13
C ASP A 48 -11.92 -2.13 -11.77
N GLY A 49 -12.63 -2.59 -10.74
CA GLY A 49 -12.05 -2.79 -9.41
C GLY A 49 -12.04 -1.54 -8.52
N LEU A 50 -11.11 -1.52 -7.57
CA LEU A 50 -10.85 -0.37 -6.71
C LEU A 50 -9.76 0.51 -7.36
N ILE A 51 -9.80 1.80 -7.09
CA ILE A 51 -8.75 2.72 -7.55
C ILE A 51 -7.82 3.15 -6.42
N TYR A 52 -8.30 3.11 -5.18
CA TYR A 52 -7.53 3.56 -4.02
C TYR A 52 -8.06 2.91 -2.74
N ILE A 53 -7.13 2.55 -1.86
CA ILE A 53 -7.39 2.10 -0.49
C ILE A 53 -6.56 2.99 0.44
N GLY A 54 -7.18 3.48 1.51
CA GLY A 54 -6.55 4.42 2.43
C GLY A 54 -6.96 4.20 3.89
N GLU A 55 -6.10 4.66 4.79
CA GLU A 55 -6.39 4.75 6.24
C GLU A 55 -6.44 6.19 6.79
N THR A 56 -6.99 6.31 7.99
CA THR A 56 -6.78 7.47 8.86
C THR A 56 -6.80 7.08 10.33
N GLY A 57 -5.81 7.55 11.08
CA GLY A 57 -5.79 7.52 12.55
C GLY A 57 -6.56 8.65 13.24
N ARG A 58 -7.34 9.41 12.47
CA ARG A 58 -8.21 10.50 12.93
C ARG A 58 -9.63 10.20 12.47
N SER A 59 -10.47 11.22 12.29
CA SER A 59 -11.81 11.04 11.74
C SER A 59 -11.82 10.51 10.31
N LEU A 60 -12.45 9.34 10.09
CA LEU A 60 -12.76 8.79 8.77
C LEU A 60 -13.59 9.78 7.94
N ARG A 61 -14.72 10.24 8.48
CA ARG A 61 -15.54 11.29 7.85
C ARG A 61 -14.74 12.54 7.49
N GLY A 62 -13.88 13.00 8.40
CA GLY A 62 -13.01 14.17 8.19
C GLY A 62 -11.99 13.94 7.08
N ARG A 63 -11.38 12.75 7.01
CA ARG A 63 -10.43 12.37 5.96
C ARG A 63 -11.11 12.35 4.59
N LEU A 64 -12.31 11.80 4.48
CA LEU A 64 -13.07 11.75 3.23
C LEU A 64 -13.50 13.13 2.76
N ARG A 65 -13.98 14.01 3.67
CA ARG A 65 -14.28 15.40 3.34
C ARG A 65 -13.04 16.17 2.84
N ALA A 66 -11.89 15.94 3.46
CA ALA A 66 -10.63 16.54 3.01
C ALA A 66 -10.19 16.01 1.63
N LEU A 67 -10.41 14.71 1.37
CA LEU A 67 -10.14 14.09 0.08
C LEU A 67 -10.99 14.73 -1.03
N ILE A 68 -12.31 14.84 -0.83
CA ILE A 68 -13.25 15.47 -1.78
C ILE A 68 -12.80 16.87 -2.18
N ARG A 69 -12.46 17.72 -1.19
CA ARG A 69 -12.02 19.08 -1.46
C ARG A 69 -10.81 19.15 -2.39
N GLY A 70 -9.90 18.18 -2.30
CA GLY A 70 -8.74 18.11 -3.20
C GLY A 70 -9.07 17.51 -4.55
N VAL A 71 -9.93 16.48 -4.61
CA VAL A 71 -10.28 15.78 -5.86
C VAL A 71 -11.03 16.70 -6.83
N PHE A 72 -11.87 17.59 -6.32
CA PHE A 72 -12.69 18.50 -7.13
C PHE A 72 -12.23 19.97 -7.05
N ASP A 73 -10.96 20.21 -6.71
CA ASP A 73 -10.35 21.53 -6.78
C ASP A 73 -10.14 21.96 -8.24
N ASP A 74 -10.10 23.26 -8.52
CA ASP A 74 -9.85 23.80 -9.87
C ASP A 74 -8.42 23.47 -10.35
N GLN A 75 -7.49 23.28 -9.40
CA GLN A 75 -6.11 22.91 -9.67
C GLN A 75 -5.76 21.60 -8.99
N MET A 76 -4.89 20.81 -9.64
CA MET A 76 -4.38 19.58 -9.03
C MET A 76 -3.83 19.85 -7.62
N PRO A 77 -4.32 19.15 -6.58
CA PRO A 77 -3.86 19.35 -5.22
C PRO A 77 -2.42 18.86 -5.05
N TYR A 78 -1.74 19.32 -3.99
CA TYR A 78 -0.44 18.76 -3.59
C TYR A 78 -0.58 17.33 -3.04
N SER A 79 0.51 16.58 -3.01
CA SER A 79 0.53 15.21 -2.48
C SER A 79 0.44 15.11 -0.96
N ASP A 80 0.42 16.23 -0.24
CA ASP A 80 0.22 16.26 1.22
C ASP A 80 -1.03 17.09 1.61
N PRO A 81 -1.80 16.63 2.62
CA PRO A 81 -1.57 15.43 3.45
C PRO A 81 -2.11 14.13 2.83
N HIS A 82 -2.49 14.14 1.55
CA HIS A 82 -3.10 13.01 0.85
C HIS A 82 -2.29 12.64 -0.39
N THR A 83 -1.48 11.59 -0.29
CA THR A 83 -0.62 11.13 -1.40
C THR A 83 -1.42 10.76 -2.65
N ALA A 84 -2.67 10.32 -2.49
CA ALA A 84 -3.55 9.92 -3.59
C ALA A 84 -4.36 11.07 -4.20
N SER A 85 -4.47 12.22 -3.54
CA SER A 85 -5.30 13.34 -4.04
C SER A 85 -4.96 13.79 -5.45
N PRO A 86 -3.68 13.94 -5.86
CA PRO A 86 -3.34 14.28 -7.24
C PRO A 86 -3.86 13.26 -8.26
N SER A 87 -3.76 11.97 -7.93
CA SER A 87 -4.15 10.86 -8.81
C SER A 87 -5.67 10.80 -8.99
N LEU A 88 -6.42 10.99 -7.90
CA LEU A 88 -7.88 11.04 -7.94
C LEU A 88 -8.40 12.31 -8.65
N TRP A 89 -7.76 13.46 -8.44
CA TRP A 89 -8.05 14.67 -9.22
C TRP A 89 -7.86 14.44 -10.72
N ALA A 90 -6.77 13.78 -11.12
CA ALA A 90 -6.51 13.49 -12.53
C ALA A 90 -7.57 12.56 -13.15
N ILE A 91 -8.09 11.60 -12.37
CA ILE A 91 -9.23 10.77 -12.80
C ILE A 91 -10.49 11.64 -12.97
N ALA A 92 -10.77 12.53 -12.01
CA ALA A 92 -11.92 13.44 -12.06
C ALA A 92 -11.86 14.37 -13.27
N ASP A 93 -10.70 14.97 -13.52
CA ASP A 93 -10.49 15.87 -14.65
C ASP A 93 -10.57 15.14 -16.02
N ARG A 94 -10.16 13.86 -16.08
CA ARG A 94 -10.21 13.07 -17.31
C ARG A 94 -11.57 12.46 -17.60
N HIS A 95 -12.25 11.94 -16.58
CA HIS A 95 -13.44 11.09 -16.72
C HIS A 95 -14.70 11.70 -16.10
N GLY A 96 -14.58 12.82 -15.40
CA GLY A 96 -15.68 13.49 -14.73
C GLY A 96 -15.91 12.97 -13.31
N ARG A 97 -17.11 13.27 -12.82
CA ARG A 97 -17.67 12.86 -11.54
C ARG A 97 -17.98 11.35 -11.50
N GLY A 98 -18.31 10.82 -10.33
CA GLY A 98 -18.75 9.43 -10.16
C GLY A 98 -17.86 8.57 -9.25
N PHE A 99 -17.06 9.19 -8.39
CA PHE A 99 -16.37 8.44 -7.35
C PHE A 99 -17.37 7.92 -6.33
N GLU A 100 -17.16 6.68 -5.89
CA GLU A 100 -17.87 6.11 -4.76
C GLU A 100 -16.86 5.67 -3.70
N VAL A 101 -17.29 5.74 -2.44
CA VAL A 101 -16.49 5.36 -1.28
C VAL A 101 -17.27 4.42 -0.38
N SER A 102 -16.56 3.46 0.20
CA SER A 102 -17.03 2.61 1.27
C SER A 102 -15.96 2.61 2.37
N GLY A 103 -16.38 2.57 3.63
CA GLY A 103 -15.51 2.77 4.77
C GLY A 103 -15.86 1.87 5.94
N THR A 104 -14.87 1.57 6.77
CA THR A 104 -15.02 0.72 7.93
C THR A 104 -14.25 1.29 9.13
N THR A 105 -14.79 1.07 10.31
CA THR A 105 -14.14 1.34 11.59
C THR A 105 -14.19 0.08 12.42
N THR A 106 -13.03 -0.43 12.82
CA THR A 106 -12.91 -1.62 13.66
C THR A 106 -12.09 -1.31 14.90
N GLU A 107 -12.17 -2.15 15.92
CA GLU A 107 -11.32 -2.01 17.11
C GLU A 107 -9.82 -2.07 16.74
N HIS A 108 -9.45 -2.93 15.79
CA HIS A 108 -8.10 -3.00 15.26
C HIS A 108 -7.69 -1.73 14.52
N ALA A 109 -8.63 -1.05 13.86
CA ALA A 109 -8.36 0.23 13.21
C ALA A 109 -8.07 1.36 14.21
N ALA A 110 -8.37 1.22 15.50
CA ALA A 110 -7.97 2.22 16.50
C ALA A 110 -6.44 2.21 16.75
N ASP A 111 -5.81 1.03 16.69
CA ASP A 111 -4.36 0.90 16.80
C ASP A 111 -3.66 1.29 15.49
N LYS A 112 -2.57 2.06 15.58
CA LYS A 112 -1.84 2.56 14.41
C LYS A 112 -1.20 1.44 13.60
N HIS A 113 -0.58 0.46 14.28
CA HIS A 113 0.19 -0.58 13.62
C HIS A 113 -0.75 -1.58 12.94
N GLN A 114 -1.81 -1.98 13.63
CA GLN A 114 -2.89 -2.80 13.09
C GLN A 114 -3.58 -2.13 11.90
N ARG A 115 -4.03 -0.87 12.04
CA ARG A 115 -4.71 -0.17 10.94
C ARG A 115 -3.87 -0.10 9.67
N LYS A 116 -2.58 0.18 9.80
CA LYS A 116 -1.64 0.23 8.66
C LYS A 116 -1.40 -1.15 8.06
N ALA A 117 -1.26 -2.20 8.87
CA ALA A 117 -1.12 -3.55 8.35
C ALA A 117 -2.39 -4.05 7.65
N ILE A 118 -3.58 -3.68 8.14
CA ILE A 118 -4.86 -3.97 7.48
C ILE A 118 -4.94 -3.24 6.13
N GLU A 119 -4.50 -1.98 6.04
CA GLU A 119 -4.40 -1.26 4.77
C GLU A 119 -3.53 -2.03 3.77
N GLU A 120 -2.35 -2.49 4.18
CA GLU A 120 -1.48 -3.31 3.33
C GLU A 120 -2.12 -4.66 2.96
N ALA A 121 -2.85 -5.31 3.87
CA ALA A 121 -3.58 -6.56 3.62
C ALA A 121 -4.69 -6.39 2.58
N LEU A 122 -5.43 -5.28 2.64
CA LEU A 122 -6.46 -4.94 1.65
C LEU A 122 -5.83 -4.70 0.27
N ILE A 123 -4.71 -3.98 0.22
CA ILE A 123 -3.97 -3.75 -1.03
C ILE A 123 -3.45 -5.06 -1.60
N ALA A 124 -2.81 -5.90 -0.78
CA ALA A 124 -2.32 -7.22 -1.13
C ALA A 124 -3.44 -8.11 -1.70
N ARG A 125 -4.57 -8.18 -0.99
CA ARG A 125 -5.72 -8.99 -1.40
C ARG A 125 -6.35 -8.49 -2.71
N HIS A 126 -6.50 -7.18 -2.86
CA HIS A 126 -6.96 -6.59 -4.12
C HIS A 126 -6.05 -6.97 -5.29
N ARG A 127 -4.72 -6.82 -5.12
CA ARG A 127 -3.72 -7.18 -6.15
C ARG A 127 -3.87 -8.63 -6.56
N ARG A 128 -3.94 -9.55 -5.58
CA ARG A 128 -4.14 -10.98 -5.81
C ARG A 128 -5.40 -11.27 -6.61
N ASP A 129 -6.53 -10.73 -6.17
CA ASP A 129 -7.84 -11.18 -6.67
C ASP A 129 -8.21 -10.54 -8.01
N THR A 130 -7.68 -9.35 -8.31
CA THR A 130 -7.95 -8.63 -9.56
C THR A 130 -6.84 -8.74 -10.59
N ASN A 131 -5.65 -9.19 -10.17
CA ASN A 131 -4.42 -9.12 -10.94
C ASN A 131 -4.03 -7.68 -11.37
N THR A 132 -4.42 -6.66 -10.59
CA THR A 132 -4.19 -5.25 -10.94
C THR A 132 -3.57 -4.41 -9.81
N ASN A 133 -2.98 -3.29 -10.21
CA ASN A 133 -2.42 -2.28 -9.31
C ASN A 133 -3.41 -1.13 -9.07
N LEU A 134 -3.61 -0.72 -7.82
CA LEU A 134 -4.37 0.48 -7.47
C LEU A 134 -3.67 1.74 -8.02
N ILE A 135 -4.42 2.63 -8.66
CA ILE A 135 -3.89 3.83 -9.32
C ILE A 135 -3.58 4.94 -8.30
N GLY A 136 -4.37 5.05 -7.24
CA GLY A 136 -4.19 6.06 -6.19
C GLY A 136 -3.09 5.72 -5.17
N ASN A 137 -2.67 4.45 -5.09
CA ASN A 137 -1.61 4.00 -4.18
C ASN A 137 -0.22 4.08 -4.83
N PHE A 138 0.83 3.97 -4.00
CA PHE A 138 2.25 3.93 -4.43
C PHE A 138 2.72 5.12 -5.28
N GLY A 139 2.04 6.25 -5.20
CA GLY A 139 2.44 7.45 -5.93
C GLY A 139 2.07 7.45 -7.42
N ARG A 140 1.36 6.45 -7.94
CA ARG A 140 1.02 6.35 -9.37
C ARG A 140 0.08 7.46 -9.83
N MET A 141 0.06 7.72 -11.13
CA MET A 141 -0.85 8.64 -11.81
C MET A 141 -1.53 7.95 -13.00
N PRO A 142 -2.75 8.37 -13.40
CA PRO A 142 -3.30 8.02 -14.69
C PRO A 142 -2.41 8.50 -15.85
N PRO A 143 -2.39 7.81 -17.02
CA PRO A 143 -1.64 8.26 -18.18
C PRO A 143 -1.97 9.70 -18.59
N GLY A 144 -0.94 10.48 -18.92
CA GLY A 144 -1.07 11.86 -19.39
C GLY A 144 -1.15 12.91 -18.29
N TYR A 145 -0.67 12.62 -17.08
CA TYR A 145 -0.63 13.56 -15.97
C TYR A 145 0.69 13.48 -15.22
N THR A 146 1.28 14.62 -14.91
CA THR A 146 2.36 14.69 -13.94
C THR A 146 1.82 14.82 -12.53
N LYS A 147 2.47 14.21 -11.54
CA LYS A 147 2.04 14.26 -10.14
C LYS A 147 2.48 15.55 -9.45
N SER A 148 1.56 16.20 -8.73
CA SER A 148 1.95 17.24 -7.77
C SER A 148 2.83 16.66 -6.66
N ARG A 149 3.84 17.42 -6.25
CA ARG A 149 4.67 17.10 -5.10
C ARG A 149 4.09 17.68 -3.82
N SER A 150 4.86 17.70 -2.73
CA SER A 150 4.43 18.32 -1.49
C SER A 150 4.33 19.83 -1.63
N ARG A 151 3.44 20.45 -0.86
CA ARG A 151 3.21 21.90 -0.80
C ARG A 151 4.50 22.68 -0.51
N SER A 152 5.41 22.09 0.25
CA SER A 152 6.73 22.67 0.56
C SER A 152 7.63 22.86 -0.66
N THR A 153 7.43 22.07 -1.73
CA THR A 153 8.18 22.23 -2.99
C THR A 153 7.55 23.28 -3.91
N GLY A 154 6.24 23.52 -3.77
CA GLY A 154 5.48 24.40 -4.68
C GLY A 154 5.20 23.79 -6.06
N ASP A 155 5.65 22.56 -6.32
CA ASP A 155 5.52 21.92 -7.63
C ASP A 155 4.14 21.27 -7.78
N ARG A 156 3.25 21.90 -8.55
CA ARG A 156 1.96 21.32 -8.96
C ARG A 156 2.10 20.51 -10.24
N GLY A 157 1.43 19.36 -10.25
CA GLY A 157 1.27 18.53 -11.43
C GLY A 157 0.26 19.13 -12.41
N THR A 158 0.25 18.62 -13.63
CA THR A 158 -0.61 19.09 -14.71
C THR A 158 -0.84 18.00 -15.76
N LYS A 159 -1.70 18.28 -16.74
CA LYS A 159 -1.81 17.48 -17.96
C LYS A 159 -0.46 17.44 -18.66
N SER A 160 -0.01 16.23 -18.96
CA SER A 160 1.22 15.94 -19.70
C SER A 160 0.85 15.50 -21.12
N PRO A 161 1.46 16.05 -22.17
CA PRO A 161 1.32 15.49 -23.52
C PRO A 161 2.01 14.13 -23.65
N ASP A 162 2.94 13.85 -22.74
CA ASP A 162 3.58 12.55 -22.60
C ASP A 162 2.67 11.65 -21.73
N ALA A 163 1.96 10.75 -22.41
CA ALA A 163 1.00 9.84 -21.80
C ALA A 163 1.67 8.88 -20.79
N ASP A 164 2.96 8.60 -20.97
CA ASP A 164 3.71 7.63 -20.16
C ASP A 164 4.41 8.30 -18.97
N ARG A 165 4.49 9.63 -18.95
CA ARG A 165 5.11 10.39 -17.86
C ARG A 165 4.30 10.23 -16.58
N ASP A 166 4.95 9.70 -15.55
CA ASP A 166 4.40 9.33 -14.22
C ASP A 166 3.38 8.17 -14.22
N TYR A 167 2.95 7.67 -15.39
CA TYR A 167 2.34 6.35 -15.50
C TYR A 167 3.44 5.30 -15.55
N THR A 168 3.94 4.94 -14.38
CA THR A 168 4.91 3.85 -14.28
C THR A 168 4.18 2.51 -14.26
N THR A 169 4.62 1.59 -15.12
CA THR A 169 4.20 0.19 -15.06
C THR A 169 4.60 -0.35 -13.70
N GLY A 170 3.60 -0.78 -12.93
CA GLY A 170 3.82 -1.41 -11.64
C GLY A 170 4.50 -2.77 -11.79
N VAL A 171 4.62 -3.47 -10.67
CA VAL A 171 4.95 -4.89 -10.67
C VAL A 171 3.67 -5.69 -10.63
N ASP A 172 3.67 -6.84 -11.29
CA ASP A 172 2.58 -7.81 -11.18
C ASP A 172 2.45 -8.29 -9.72
N PRO A 173 1.25 -8.71 -9.29
CA PRO A 173 1.06 -9.36 -8.00
C PRO A 173 1.97 -10.58 -7.84
N LEU A 174 2.32 -10.88 -6.58
CA LEU A 174 3.12 -12.06 -6.29
C LEU A 174 2.33 -13.35 -6.58
N PRO A 175 3.00 -14.51 -6.72
CA PRO A 175 2.32 -15.80 -6.89
C PRO A 175 1.51 -16.31 -5.67
N TRP A 176 1.70 -15.74 -4.47
CA TRP A 176 1.10 -16.22 -3.21
C TRP A 176 1.46 -17.66 -2.82
N THR A 177 2.55 -18.21 -3.35
CA THR A 177 3.09 -19.52 -2.94
C THR A 177 3.45 -19.50 -1.45
N ASN A 178 3.01 -20.51 -0.70
CA ASN A 178 3.26 -20.62 0.76
C ASN A 178 2.88 -19.37 1.57
N ALA A 179 1.82 -18.66 1.18
CA ALA A 179 1.44 -17.37 1.77
C ALA A 179 1.30 -17.37 3.31
N THR A 180 0.95 -18.50 3.92
CA THR A 180 0.78 -18.64 5.38
C THR A 180 2.08 -18.94 6.14
N ASP A 181 3.11 -19.49 5.48
CA ASP A 181 4.41 -19.76 6.10
C ASP A 181 5.38 -18.61 5.79
N VAL A 182 5.34 -17.60 6.67
CA VAL A 182 6.11 -16.36 6.51
C VAL A 182 7.62 -16.54 6.63
N LEU A 183 8.10 -17.74 6.97
CA LEU A 183 9.52 -18.11 7.04
C LEU A 183 9.94 -19.08 5.93
N ALA A 184 9.00 -19.55 5.09
CA ALA A 184 9.30 -20.45 3.98
C ALA A 184 10.40 -19.87 3.06
N PRO A 185 11.29 -20.72 2.51
CA PRO A 185 12.34 -20.30 1.58
C PRO A 185 11.78 -19.75 0.25
N ASP A 186 10.55 -20.09 -0.08
CA ASP A 186 9.80 -19.67 -1.27
C ASP A 186 8.55 -18.85 -0.90
N TRP A 187 8.52 -18.23 0.28
CA TRP A 187 7.39 -17.43 0.76
C TRP A 187 6.97 -16.36 -0.26
N MET A 188 5.69 -16.35 -0.62
CA MET A 188 5.07 -15.53 -1.66
C MET A 188 5.67 -15.74 -3.06
N GLY A 189 6.25 -16.91 -3.33
CA GLY A 189 6.85 -17.27 -4.62
C GLY A 189 8.20 -16.59 -4.88
N LEU A 190 8.85 -16.08 -3.84
CA LEU A 190 10.14 -15.41 -3.93
C LEU A 190 11.26 -16.30 -3.41
N ASP A 191 12.42 -16.30 -4.08
CA ASP A 191 13.60 -17.04 -3.64
C ASP A 191 14.31 -16.32 -2.48
N TRP A 192 13.94 -16.66 -1.25
CA TRP A 192 14.52 -16.09 -0.04
C TRP A 192 15.84 -16.79 0.30
N SER A 193 16.86 -15.99 0.64
CA SER A 193 18.13 -16.54 1.11
C SER A 193 17.99 -17.29 2.44
N ASN A 194 18.87 -18.26 2.69
CA ASN A 194 18.91 -18.97 3.97
C ASN A 194 19.01 -17.98 5.15
N PRO A 195 18.17 -18.14 6.19
CA PRO A 195 18.23 -17.29 7.38
C PRO A 195 19.61 -17.26 8.03
N ARG A 196 20.03 -16.08 8.47
CA ARG A 196 21.28 -15.89 9.26
C ARG A 196 21.08 -14.79 10.30
N PRO A 197 21.83 -14.80 11.42
CA PRO A 197 21.85 -13.69 12.36
C PRO A 197 22.25 -12.36 11.69
N LEU A 198 21.73 -11.23 12.15
CA LEU A 198 22.10 -9.89 11.67
C LEU A 198 23.59 -9.60 11.88
N SER A 199 24.22 -10.19 12.90
CA SER A 199 25.69 -10.14 13.08
C SER A 199 26.44 -10.60 11.82
N ASP A 200 25.85 -11.50 11.05
CA ASP A 200 26.45 -12.18 9.91
C ASP A 200 26.14 -11.47 8.58
N VAL A 201 25.64 -10.22 8.62
CA VAL A 201 25.61 -9.37 7.43
C VAL A 201 27.07 -9.15 6.99
N THR A 202 27.46 -9.86 5.93
CA THR A 202 28.80 -9.88 5.35
C THR A 202 28.78 -9.37 3.90
N ASP A 203 29.94 -9.43 3.22
CA ASP A 203 30.07 -9.07 1.81
C ASP A 203 29.28 -9.97 0.85
N THR A 204 28.72 -11.10 1.30
CA THR A 204 27.88 -11.96 0.47
C THR A 204 26.49 -11.37 0.19
N VAL A 205 26.06 -10.35 0.94
CA VAL A 205 24.81 -9.64 0.65
C VAL A 205 25.01 -8.78 -0.61
N PRO A 206 24.23 -8.96 -1.68
CA PRO A 206 24.45 -8.25 -2.92
C PRO A 206 24.14 -6.75 -2.77
N PRO A 207 24.92 -5.86 -3.42
CA PRO A 207 24.61 -4.44 -3.52
C PRO A 207 23.54 -4.19 -4.60
N ALA A 208 22.42 -4.90 -4.50
CA ALA A 208 21.34 -4.88 -5.48
C ALA A 208 20.01 -4.41 -4.86
N PRO A 209 19.04 -3.97 -5.68
CA PRO A 209 17.67 -3.79 -5.25
C PRO A 209 17.06 -5.11 -4.75
N GLY A 210 16.13 -5.04 -3.82
CA GLY A 210 15.40 -6.21 -3.34
C GLY A 210 14.63 -6.00 -2.05
N LEU A 211 14.15 -7.11 -1.52
CA LEU A 211 13.31 -7.20 -0.33
C LEU A 211 14.06 -7.96 0.76
N TYR A 212 13.75 -7.67 2.02
CA TYR A 212 14.31 -8.36 3.18
C TYR A 212 13.27 -8.50 4.29
N ARG A 213 13.45 -9.52 5.12
CA ARG A 213 12.67 -9.77 6.34
C ARG A 213 13.61 -9.96 7.52
N ILE A 214 13.22 -9.47 8.69
CA ILE A 214 13.96 -9.56 9.96
C ILE A 214 13.01 -10.10 11.03
N TRP A 215 13.49 -11.00 11.90
CA TRP A 215 12.69 -11.58 12.98
C TRP A 215 13.53 -12.13 14.12
N ASN A 216 12.91 -12.29 15.29
CA ASN A 216 13.50 -13.02 16.40
C ASN A 216 13.27 -14.54 16.19
N PRO A 217 14.32 -15.37 16.09
CA PRO A 217 14.19 -16.80 15.80
C PRO A 217 13.45 -17.58 16.89
N ASN A 218 13.34 -17.04 18.11
CA ASN A 218 12.70 -17.70 19.24
C ASN A 218 11.20 -17.39 19.38
N THR A 219 10.72 -16.33 18.71
CA THR A 219 9.35 -15.83 18.89
C THR A 219 8.60 -15.62 17.59
N ALA A 220 9.22 -15.83 16.43
CA ALA A 220 8.55 -15.72 15.16
C ALA A 220 7.63 -16.93 14.88
N PRO A 221 6.47 -16.72 14.22
CA PRO A 221 5.87 -15.43 13.86
C PRO A 221 5.24 -14.69 15.07
N PRO A 222 5.04 -13.35 15.00
CA PRO A 222 5.20 -12.46 13.84
C PRO A 222 6.67 -12.13 13.47
N LEU A 223 6.87 -11.64 12.25
CA LEU A 223 8.14 -11.04 11.85
C LEU A 223 8.36 -9.72 12.60
N GLU A 224 9.60 -9.26 12.69
CA GLU A 224 9.91 -7.97 13.30
C GLU A 224 9.84 -6.83 12.28
N TYR A 225 10.32 -7.08 11.06
CA TYR A 225 10.35 -6.08 10.01
C TYR A 225 10.30 -6.72 8.63
N ILE A 226 9.51 -6.14 7.73
CA ILE A 226 9.55 -6.43 6.30
C ILE A 226 9.95 -5.12 5.61
N GLY A 227 10.94 -5.20 4.74
CA GLY A 227 11.51 -4.01 4.14
C GLY A 227 11.96 -4.20 2.70
N GLN A 228 12.14 -3.07 2.03
CA GLN A 228 12.79 -2.99 0.72
C GLN A 228 14.00 -2.05 0.71
N SER A 229 14.85 -2.23 -0.29
CA SER A 229 15.89 -1.26 -0.62
C SER A 229 16.32 -1.37 -2.07
N VAL A 230 16.71 -0.24 -2.66
CA VAL A 230 17.49 -0.22 -3.92
C VAL A 230 18.95 -0.69 -3.73
N THR A 231 19.40 -0.86 -2.49
CA THR A 231 20.72 -1.41 -2.16
C THR A 231 20.66 -2.21 -0.86
N LEU A 232 20.31 -3.50 -0.98
CA LEU A 232 20.18 -4.44 0.14
C LEU A 232 21.38 -4.43 1.10
N LYS A 233 22.61 -4.48 0.55
CA LYS A 233 23.85 -4.44 1.35
C LYS A 233 23.91 -3.25 2.31
N ASN A 234 23.60 -2.05 1.83
CA ASN A 234 23.63 -0.84 2.65
C ASN A 234 22.55 -0.89 3.73
N ARG A 235 21.32 -1.26 3.36
CA ARG A 235 20.18 -1.27 4.28
C ARG A 235 20.34 -2.31 5.39
N LEU A 236 20.76 -3.53 5.07
CA LEU A 236 21.01 -4.58 6.06
C LEU A 236 22.22 -4.26 6.95
N THR A 237 23.26 -3.61 6.41
CA THR A 237 24.37 -3.11 7.24
C THR A 237 23.90 -2.06 8.25
N THR A 238 22.96 -1.18 7.88
CA THR A 238 22.34 -0.25 8.82
C THR A 238 21.56 -0.98 9.91
N HIS A 239 20.75 -1.99 9.55
CA HIS A 239 20.02 -2.79 10.54
C HIS A 239 20.95 -3.51 11.50
N ARG A 240 22.02 -4.14 11.01
CA ARG A 240 23.05 -4.77 11.86
C ARG A 240 23.60 -3.82 12.93
N ARG A 241 23.76 -2.53 12.60
CA ARG A 241 24.32 -1.53 13.53
C ARG A 241 23.31 -1.03 14.56
N ASN A 242 22.02 -1.09 14.23
CA ASN A 242 20.96 -0.39 14.96
C ASN A 242 19.95 -1.32 15.65
N ARG A 243 20.03 -2.64 15.42
CA ARG A 243 19.15 -3.66 15.99
C ARG A 243 19.94 -4.72 16.75
N ASP A 244 19.22 -5.57 17.48
CA ASP A 244 19.82 -6.72 18.16
C ASP A 244 20.50 -7.65 17.12
N PRO A 245 21.80 -7.94 17.28
CA PRO A 245 22.56 -8.76 16.33
C PRO A 245 22.10 -10.22 16.24
N THR A 246 21.34 -10.72 17.23
CA THR A 246 20.82 -12.10 17.28
C THR A 246 19.58 -12.32 16.42
N LEU A 247 18.89 -11.24 16.04
CA LEU A 247 17.77 -11.31 15.11
C LEU A 247 18.22 -11.93 13.80
N HIS A 248 17.37 -12.77 13.23
CA HIS A 248 17.63 -13.37 11.94
C HIS A 248 17.13 -12.48 10.82
N PHE A 249 17.82 -12.53 9.69
CA PHE A 249 17.40 -11.90 8.46
C PHE A 249 17.48 -12.87 7.28
N SER A 250 16.70 -12.56 6.26
CA SER A 250 16.70 -13.20 4.95
C SER A 250 16.33 -12.13 3.92
N TYR A 251 16.77 -12.32 2.68
CA TYR A 251 16.58 -11.36 1.60
C TYR A 251 16.38 -12.05 0.27
N THR A 252 15.74 -11.35 -0.66
CA THR A 252 15.56 -11.77 -2.04
C THR A 252 15.91 -10.60 -2.98
N PRO A 253 16.97 -10.73 -3.80
CA PRO A 253 17.33 -9.70 -4.79
C PRO A 253 16.27 -9.58 -5.88
N ARG A 254 16.00 -8.35 -6.32
CA ARG A 254 15.05 -8.00 -7.39
C ARG A 254 15.70 -7.02 -8.37
N PRO A 255 16.78 -7.42 -9.07
CA PRO A 255 17.55 -6.51 -9.93
C PRO A 255 16.73 -5.89 -11.07
N GLU A 256 15.63 -6.52 -11.45
CA GLU A 256 14.66 -6.02 -12.43
C GLU A 256 13.76 -4.90 -11.88
N ASN A 257 13.65 -4.75 -10.56
CA ASN A 257 12.88 -3.69 -9.90
C ASN A 257 13.83 -2.58 -9.41
N ASN A 258 14.31 -1.75 -10.33
CA ASN A 258 15.28 -0.68 -10.03
C ASN A 258 14.63 0.59 -9.45
N GLU A 259 13.30 0.73 -9.52
CA GLU A 259 12.59 1.87 -8.98
C GLU A 259 11.98 1.60 -7.60
N LYS A 260 12.12 2.56 -6.70
CA LYS A 260 11.66 2.41 -5.31
C LYS A 260 10.17 2.08 -5.19
N PHE A 261 9.31 2.64 -6.06
CA PHE A 261 7.87 2.39 -5.97
C PHE A 261 7.50 0.95 -6.36
N GLN A 262 8.24 0.32 -7.29
CA GLN A 262 8.05 -1.09 -7.67
C GLN A 262 8.33 -1.99 -6.46
N LEU A 263 9.43 -1.72 -5.76
CA LEU A 263 9.76 -2.43 -4.53
C LEU A 263 8.72 -2.19 -3.42
N SER A 264 8.21 -0.97 -3.29
CA SER A 264 7.16 -0.67 -2.30
C SER A 264 5.83 -1.37 -2.58
N GLN A 265 5.51 -1.63 -3.85
CA GLN A 265 4.34 -2.45 -4.22
C GLN A 265 4.49 -3.89 -3.72
N THR A 266 5.66 -4.51 -3.93
CA THR A 266 5.92 -5.86 -3.43
C THR A 266 6.05 -5.90 -1.90
N GLU A 267 6.69 -4.90 -1.29
CA GLU A 267 6.80 -4.77 0.18
C GLU A 267 5.43 -4.69 0.85
N SER A 268 4.53 -3.87 0.30
CA SER A 268 3.12 -3.78 0.72
C SER A 268 2.44 -5.15 0.65
N GLU A 269 2.61 -5.88 -0.45
CA GLU A 269 2.02 -7.20 -0.62
C GLU A 269 2.55 -8.22 0.40
N LEU A 270 3.85 -8.17 0.73
CA LEU A 270 4.45 -9.01 1.77
C LEU A 270 3.96 -8.65 3.18
N ILE A 271 3.82 -7.35 3.51
CA ILE A 271 3.28 -6.92 4.81
C ILE A 271 1.82 -7.37 4.94
N GLY A 272 1.04 -7.19 3.88
CA GLY A 272 -0.35 -7.63 3.84
C GLY A 272 -0.49 -9.14 4.00
N ALA A 273 0.31 -9.93 3.27
CA ALA A 273 0.32 -11.38 3.41
C ALA A 273 0.76 -11.85 4.80
N HIS A 274 1.74 -11.17 5.41
CA HIS A 274 2.18 -11.44 6.78
C HIS A 274 1.05 -11.18 7.79
N TRP A 275 0.33 -10.07 7.65
CA TRP A 275 -0.81 -9.79 8.51
C TRP A 275 -1.94 -10.82 8.32
N LEU A 276 -2.25 -11.19 7.07
CA LEU A 276 -3.25 -12.23 6.79
C LEU A 276 -2.88 -13.59 7.37
N ALA A 277 -1.59 -13.93 7.41
CA ALA A 277 -1.09 -15.18 7.96
C ALA A 277 -1.05 -15.21 9.49
N THR A 278 -0.89 -14.05 10.13
CA THR A 278 -0.56 -13.97 11.57
C THR A 278 -1.53 -13.16 12.41
N THR A 279 -2.45 -12.42 11.79
CA THR A 279 -3.36 -11.41 12.36
C THR A 279 -2.67 -10.31 13.18
N HIS A 280 -1.36 -10.16 13.01
CA HIS A 280 -0.53 -9.18 13.70
C HIS A 280 0.35 -8.44 12.69
N PRO A 281 0.58 -7.12 12.84
CA PRO A 281 1.60 -6.42 12.09
C PRO A 281 2.99 -6.98 12.46
N PRO A 282 4.02 -6.83 11.60
CA PRO A 282 5.38 -7.05 12.05
C PRO A 282 5.69 -6.09 13.22
N THR A 283 6.40 -6.58 14.24
CA THR A 283 6.40 -5.97 15.57
C THR A 283 7.05 -4.58 15.64
N ASP A 284 7.99 -4.29 14.75
CA ASP A 284 8.66 -2.99 14.60
C ASP A 284 8.36 -2.36 13.23
N GLN A 285 7.18 -2.66 12.68
CA GLN A 285 6.65 -2.02 11.47
C GLN A 285 5.77 -0.81 11.84
N PHE A 286 5.92 0.30 11.13
CA PHE A 286 5.11 1.55 11.15
C PHE A 286 5.32 2.62 12.22
#